data_AF-A0A2P7BLC8-F1
#
_entry.id   AF-A0A2P7BLC8-F1
#
_cell.length_a   1.000
_cell.length_b   1.000
_cell.length_c   1.000
_cell.angle_alpha   90.00
_cell.angle_beta   90.00
_cell.angle_gamma   90.00
#
_symmetry.space_group_name_H-M   'P 1'
#
loop_
_entity.id
_entity.type
_entity.pdbx_description
1 polymer ?
#
loop_
_entity_poly.entity_id
_entity_poly.type
_entity_poly.pdbx_seq_one_letter_code
_entity_poly.pdbx_strand_id
1 'polypeptide(L)'
;MVNRNFATLVNGAALNLSNMENFQFDNLSPVTPAINSDKQLWSAGGYIGAVLDVVFGRDTDQTGIRFAPFITKQMHKDVFNGARQLQLRNLDYRGKKITVKVNLPALGASLDGAYTIKTMSVDGEQQFDLTKHTLAAQLKSEGPNIFEIGLIDNTENGGTAKVTLDSDYYGPAMVSLNMTPGNWAATKGADGLVNLSWTDGTPEGTTISVYRNGTRVATGVTGSNWSDPDSNAANPGTSNQALCYSLERQYDRGLRNVSQRTNPACYWGDSRLTFLGAFNATNNSVPGSVTRRADDEHGRNSWADWGTPGEVLTFTFTPTISGTYDILLPYGNNFNNPTTGITAGVKQMEVVQGTDTVAKSVLVMPHLLNWTIWGESTPLQVKLVEGRSYTIRVSDYYNMSYLASNALYGGSGGAAPLNRVNIGGITLRRRFD
;
A
#
# COMPACT_ATOMS: atom_id res chain seq x y z
N MET A 1 -13.87 -20.02 14.94
CA MET A 1 -13.56 -18.97 13.95
C MET A 1 -13.58 -19.51 12.52
N VAL A 2 -12.74 -20.50 12.17
CA VAL A 2 -12.66 -21.09 10.81
C VAL A 2 -14.03 -21.48 10.22
N ASN A 3 -14.88 -22.18 10.98
CA ASN A 3 -16.24 -22.54 10.54
C ASN A 3 -17.06 -21.33 10.08
N ARG A 4 -17.01 -20.25 10.85
CA ARG A 4 -17.78 -19.03 10.56
C ARG A 4 -17.26 -18.36 9.29
N ASN A 5 -15.94 -18.26 9.13
CA ASN A 5 -15.31 -17.69 7.94
C ASN A 5 -15.60 -18.53 6.68
N PHE A 6 -15.54 -19.85 6.78
CA PHE A 6 -15.85 -20.75 5.67
C PHE A 6 -17.34 -20.64 5.30
N ALA A 7 -18.24 -20.66 6.30
CA ALA A 7 -19.68 -20.50 6.09
C ALA A 7 -20.03 -19.13 5.47
N THR A 8 -19.33 -18.04 5.82
CA THR A 8 -19.58 -16.73 5.18
C THR A 8 -19.23 -16.73 3.70
N LEU A 9 -18.24 -17.51 3.27
CA LEU A 9 -17.91 -17.66 1.84
C LEU A 9 -18.96 -18.51 1.11
N VAL A 10 -19.49 -19.55 1.75
CA VAL A 10 -20.47 -20.46 1.14
C VAL A 10 -21.88 -19.88 1.13
N ASN A 11 -22.36 -19.34 2.25
CA ASN A 11 -23.76 -18.97 2.43
C ASN A 11 -24.18 -17.83 1.49
N GLY A 12 -23.30 -16.84 1.31
CA GLY A 12 -23.55 -15.74 0.36
C GLY A 12 -23.70 -16.29 -1.06
N ALA A 13 -22.77 -17.16 -1.48
CA ALA A 13 -22.83 -17.76 -2.81
C ALA A 13 -24.01 -18.71 -3.00
N ALA A 14 -24.41 -19.45 -1.96
CA ALA A 14 -25.54 -20.38 -2.00
C ALA A 14 -26.88 -19.64 -2.10
N LEU A 15 -27.06 -18.53 -1.39
CA LEU A 15 -28.25 -17.68 -1.48
C LEU A 15 -28.40 -17.08 -2.88
N ASN A 16 -27.28 -16.65 -3.44
CA ASN A 16 -27.20 -15.91 -4.70
C ASN A 16 -26.99 -16.81 -5.93
N LEU A 17 -26.80 -18.11 -5.72
CA LEU A 17 -26.40 -19.09 -6.75
C LEU A 17 -25.14 -18.66 -7.55
N SER A 18 -24.31 -17.78 -6.99
CA SER A 18 -23.11 -17.24 -7.64
C SER A 18 -22.06 -16.79 -6.63
N ASN A 19 -20.80 -17.14 -6.90
CA ASN A 19 -19.64 -16.54 -6.21
C ASN A 19 -19.23 -15.19 -6.82
N MET A 20 -19.87 -14.72 -7.91
CA MET A 20 -19.50 -13.50 -8.62
C MET A 20 -20.36 -12.28 -8.22
N GLU A 21 -21.31 -12.47 -7.30
CA GLU A 21 -22.21 -11.43 -6.84
C GLU A 21 -21.59 -10.56 -5.74
N ASN A 22 -21.77 -9.24 -5.85
CA ASN A 22 -21.30 -8.28 -4.87
C ASN A 22 -22.41 -7.23 -4.65
N PHE A 23 -22.63 -6.92 -3.37
CA PHE A 23 -23.48 -5.81 -2.92
C PHE A 23 -22.58 -4.83 -2.19
N GLN A 24 -22.75 -3.53 -2.43
CA GLN A 24 -22.14 -2.53 -1.56
C GLN A 24 -22.66 -2.75 -0.12
N PHE A 25 -21.76 -3.02 0.84
CA PHE A 25 -22.13 -3.46 2.18
C PHE A 25 -22.94 -2.41 2.96
N ASP A 26 -22.74 -1.13 2.64
CA ASP A 26 -23.37 0.02 3.27
C ASP A 26 -24.79 0.32 2.76
N ASN A 27 -25.11 0.00 1.51
CA ASN A 27 -26.38 0.38 0.88
C ASN A 27 -27.02 -0.68 -0.03
N LEU A 28 -26.40 -1.87 -0.14
CA LEU A 28 -26.78 -2.96 -1.05
C LEU A 28 -26.90 -2.53 -2.53
N SER A 29 -26.18 -1.49 -2.92
CA SER A 29 -26.24 -0.91 -4.26
C SER A 29 -25.58 -1.80 -5.31
N PRO A 30 -26.20 -1.95 -6.50
CA PRO A 30 -25.68 -2.73 -7.62
C PRO A 30 -24.65 -1.97 -8.48
N VAL A 31 -24.35 -0.71 -8.15
CA VAL A 31 -23.86 0.26 -9.15
C VAL A 31 -22.40 0.04 -9.53
N THR A 32 -21.53 -0.44 -8.62
CA THR A 32 -20.14 -0.81 -8.94
C THR A 32 -19.51 -1.68 -7.83
N PRO A 33 -18.78 -2.76 -8.16
CA PRO A 33 -18.64 -3.40 -9.48
C PRO A 33 -19.94 -4.04 -9.98
N ALA A 34 -20.04 -4.31 -11.29
CA ALA A 34 -21.22 -4.92 -11.89
C ALA A 34 -21.59 -6.23 -11.19
N ILE A 35 -22.87 -6.38 -10.82
CA ILE A 35 -23.41 -7.61 -10.23
C ILE A 35 -23.07 -8.80 -11.13
N ASN A 36 -22.61 -9.90 -10.51
CA ASN A 36 -22.35 -11.17 -11.17
C ASN A 36 -21.35 -11.05 -12.33
N SER A 37 -20.28 -10.27 -12.15
CA SER A 37 -19.29 -10.04 -13.20
C SER A 37 -18.19 -11.09 -13.18
N ASP A 38 -17.90 -11.67 -14.35
CA ASP A 38 -16.77 -12.58 -14.61
C ASP A 38 -15.39 -11.96 -14.30
N LYS A 39 -15.34 -10.64 -14.08
CA LYS A 39 -14.13 -9.89 -13.72
C LYS A 39 -13.90 -9.79 -12.21
N GLN A 40 -14.80 -10.34 -11.37
CA GLN A 40 -14.69 -10.29 -9.91
C GLN A 40 -13.83 -11.43 -9.35
N LEU A 41 -12.52 -11.24 -9.46
CA LEU A 41 -11.51 -12.24 -9.07
C LEU A 41 -11.43 -12.50 -7.56
N TRP A 42 -11.95 -11.61 -6.70
CA TRP A 42 -11.72 -11.70 -5.26
C TRP A 42 -12.62 -12.69 -4.53
N SER A 43 -13.91 -12.73 -4.84
CA SER A 43 -14.85 -13.67 -4.21
C SER A 43 -14.65 -15.08 -4.76
N ALA A 44 -14.51 -15.23 -6.08
CA ALA A 44 -14.14 -16.49 -6.72
C ALA A 44 -12.75 -16.96 -6.27
N GLY A 45 -11.75 -16.07 -6.27
CA GLY A 45 -10.41 -16.36 -5.79
C GLY A 45 -10.37 -16.66 -4.29
N GLY A 46 -11.21 -16.00 -3.48
CA GLY A 46 -11.35 -16.24 -2.05
C GLY A 46 -11.93 -17.63 -1.75
N TYR A 47 -12.95 -18.06 -2.49
CA TYR A 47 -13.50 -19.41 -2.35
C TYR A 47 -12.52 -20.48 -2.86
N ILE A 48 -11.89 -20.27 -4.02
CA ILE A 48 -10.84 -21.16 -4.54
C ILE A 48 -9.68 -21.27 -3.54
N GLY A 49 -9.24 -20.15 -2.97
CA GLY A 49 -8.23 -20.11 -1.92
C GLY A 49 -8.66 -20.84 -0.66
N ALA A 50 -9.91 -20.71 -0.22
CA ALA A 50 -10.42 -21.49 0.91
C ALA A 50 -10.39 -23.00 0.64
N VAL A 51 -10.70 -23.45 -0.58
CA VAL A 51 -10.59 -24.87 -0.94
C VAL A 51 -9.12 -25.31 -1.03
N LEU A 52 -8.29 -24.60 -1.78
CA LEU A 52 -6.90 -25.00 -2.02
C LEU A 52 -6.02 -24.86 -0.77
N ASP A 53 -6.11 -23.73 -0.07
CA ASP A 53 -5.16 -23.32 0.96
C ASP A 53 -5.68 -23.58 2.38
N VAL A 54 -6.99 -23.83 2.59
CA VAL A 54 -7.54 -24.26 3.90
C VAL A 54 -7.92 -25.73 3.89
N VAL A 55 -8.82 -26.16 2.99
CA VAL A 55 -9.29 -27.56 2.97
C VAL A 55 -8.17 -28.53 2.60
N PHE A 56 -7.41 -28.24 1.55
CA PHE A 56 -6.24 -29.03 1.16
C PHE A 56 -4.92 -28.49 1.72
N GLY A 57 -4.91 -27.27 2.25
CA GLY A 57 -3.75 -26.72 2.95
C GLY A 57 -2.54 -26.44 2.06
N ARG A 58 -2.75 -26.15 0.77
CA ARG A 58 -1.67 -25.85 -0.17
C ARG A 58 -0.84 -24.67 0.33
N ASP A 59 0.46 -24.87 0.40
CA ASP A 59 1.44 -23.83 0.63
C ASP A 59 2.61 -24.00 -0.36
N THR A 60 3.05 -22.89 -0.93
CA THR A 60 4.04 -22.86 -2.01
C THR A 60 5.02 -21.73 -1.79
N ASP A 61 6.31 -22.01 -2.03
CA ASP A 61 7.35 -21.01 -2.08
C ASP A 61 8.05 -20.98 -3.46
N GLN A 62 9.18 -20.28 -3.55
CA GLN A 62 9.96 -20.19 -4.77
C GLN A 62 10.56 -21.53 -5.22
N THR A 63 10.60 -22.55 -4.37
CA THR A 63 11.33 -23.81 -4.59
C THR A 63 10.45 -25.05 -4.60
N GLY A 64 9.33 -25.05 -3.88
CA GLY A 64 8.53 -26.25 -3.65
C GLY A 64 7.08 -26.00 -3.26
N ILE A 65 6.41 -27.10 -2.91
CA ILE A 65 5.00 -27.17 -2.51
C ILE A 65 4.81 -28.14 -1.35
N ARG A 66 3.87 -27.84 -0.46
CA ARG A 66 3.42 -28.72 0.62
C ARG A 66 1.91 -28.61 0.79
N PHE A 67 1.35 -29.54 1.55
CA PHE A 67 -0.09 -29.58 1.85
C PHE A 67 -0.29 -29.86 3.34
N ALA A 68 -0.93 -28.92 4.03
CA ALA A 68 -1.22 -28.96 5.45
C ALA A 68 -2.73 -28.67 5.70
N PRO A 69 -3.62 -29.62 5.36
CA PRO A 69 -5.07 -29.40 5.41
C PRO A 69 -5.55 -29.06 6.81
N PHE A 70 -6.47 -28.11 6.91
CA PHE A 70 -7.12 -27.72 8.15
C PHE A 70 -8.63 -27.95 8.06
N ILE A 71 -9.10 -29.07 8.62
CA ILE A 71 -10.49 -29.49 8.55
C ILE A 71 -11.07 -29.53 9.96
N THR A 72 -12.13 -28.76 10.20
CA THR A 72 -12.85 -28.80 11.46
C THR A 72 -13.81 -29.99 11.53
N LYS A 73 -14.17 -30.44 12.74
CA LYS A 73 -15.14 -31.53 12.90
C LYS A 73 -16.53 -31.11 12.41
N GLN A 74 -16.90 -29.84 12.58
CA GLN A 74 -18.13 -29.28 12.02
C GLN A 74 -18.11 -29.29 10.48
N MET A 75 -17.01 -28.88 9.82
CA MET A 75 -16.90 -28.94 8.35
C MET A 75 -17.01 -30.38 7.84
N HIS A 76 -16.39 -31.32 8.55
CA HIS A 76 -16.48 -32.74 8.22
C HIS A 76 -17.93 -33.24 8.23
N LYS A 77 -18.77 -32.78 9.16
CA LYS A 77 -20.21 -33.07 9.16
C LYS A 77 -20.96 -32.30 8.07
N ASP A 78 -20.90 -30.97 8.11
CA ASP A 78 -21.85 -30.11 7.39
C ASP A 78 -21.50 -29.93 5.91
N VAL A 79 -20.20 -29.91 5.59
CA VAL A 79 -19.72 -29.64 4.22
C VAL A 79 -19.36 -30.95 3.52
N PHE A 80 -18.69 -31.86 4.24
CA PHE A 80 -18.17 -33.11 3.66
C PHE A 80 -19.02 -34.35 3.98
N ASN A 81 -20.14 -34.19 4.68
CA ASN A 81 -21.11 -35.25 4.97
C ASN A 81 -20.46 -36.54 5.55
N GLY A 82 -19.49 -36.39 6.45
CA GLY A 82 -18.79 -37.51 7.09
C GLY A 82 -17.85 -38.30 6.16
N ALA A 83 -17.41 -37.72 5.04
CA ALA A 83 -16.53 -38.39 4.08
C ALA A 83 -15.23 -38.89 4.73
N ARG A 84 -14.86 -40.14 4.45
CA ARG A 84 -13.61 -40.75 4.95
C ARG A 84 -12.37 -40.32 4.16
N GLN A 85 -12.56 -39.71 3.00
CA GLN A 85 -11.46 -39.22 2.16
C GLN A 85 -11.93 -38.05 1.29
N LEU A 86 -11.10 -37.01 1.21
CA LEU A 86 -11.22 -35.91 0.24
C LEU A 86 -10.10 -36.02 -0.80
N GLN A 87 -10.39 -35.60 -2.03
CA GLN A 87 -9.41 -35.62 -3.11
C GLN A 87 -9.41 -34.33 -3.92
N LEU A 88 -8.23 -33.75 -4.11
CA LEU A 88 -7.95 -32.74 -5.12
C LEU A 88 -7.19 -33.42 -6.25
N ARG A 89 -7.75 -33.42 -7.46
CA ARG A 89 -7.15 -34.11 -8.61
C ARG A 89 -6.63 -33.12 -9.63
N ASN A 90 -5.53 -33.48 -10.30
CA ASN A 90 -4.97 -32.78 -11.45
C ASN A 90 -4.61 -31.30 -11.17
N LEU A 91 -4.15 -30.98 -9.97
CA LEU A 91 -3.63 -29.65 -9.68
C LEU A 91 -2.36 -29.43 -10.50
N ASP A 92 -2.36 -28.38 -11.33
CA ASP A 92 -1.19 -27.94 -12.08
C ASP A 92 -0.21 -27.18 -11.19
N TYR A 93 1.02 -27.66 -11.14
CA TYR A 93 2.11 -27.01 -10.42
C TYR A 93 3.41 -27.11 -11.23
N ARG A 94 3.86 -25.99 -11.80
CA ARG A 94 5.11 -25.91 -12.61
C ARG A 94 5.21 -26.97 -13.71
N GLY A 95 4.10 -27.20 -14.42
CA GLY A 95 4.01 -28.22 -15.47
C GLY A 95 3.90 -29.67 -14.97
N LYS A 96 3.82 -29.89 -13.64
CA LYS A 96 3.60 -31.19 -13.01
C LYS A 96 2.14 -31.33 -12.62
N LYS A 97 1.62 -32.56 -12.62
CA LYS A 97 0.28 -32.87 -12.11
C LYS A 97 0.36 -33.40 -10.69
N ILE A 98 -0.43 -32.82 -9.79
CA ILE A 98 -0.52 -33.21 -8.38
C ILE A 98 -1.92 -33.73 -8.08
N THR A 99 -1.99 -34.83 -7.32
CA THR A 99 -3.21 -35.30 -6.67
C THR A 99 -3.00 -35.32 -5.16
N VAL A 100 -3.91 -34.71 -4.41
CA VAL A 100 -3.89 -34.71 -2.94
C VAL A 100 -5.03 -35.56 -2.43
N LYS A 101 -4.74 -36.50 -1.54
CA LYS A 101 -5.70 -37.32 -0.81
C LYS A 101 -5.61 -36.98 0.67
N VAL A 102 -6.74 -36.61 1.27
CA VAL A 102 -6.84 -36.32 2.70
C VAL A 102 -7.73 -37.38 3.33
N ASN A 103 -7.15 -38.29 4.10
CA ASN A 103 -7.86 -39.35 4.82
C ASN A 103 -8.36 -38.82 6.17
N LEU A 104 -9.66 -38.95 6.42
CA LEU A 104 -10.34 -38.45 7.61
C LEU A 104 -10.74 -39.60 8.54
N PRO A 105 -10.71 -39.39 9.87
CA PRO A 105 -11.24 -40.37 10.82
C PRO A 105 -12.77 -40.49 10.69
N ALA A 106 -13.38 -41.44 11.41
CA ALA A 106 -14.84 -41.54 11.41
C ALA A 106 -15.42 -40.27 12.05
N LEU A 107 -16.63 -39.87 11.64
CA LEU A 107 -17.27 -38.71 12.24
C LEU A 107 -17.47 -38.97 13.75
N GLY A 108 -16.90 -38.10 14.58
CA GLY A 108 -17.01 -38.18 16.03
C GLY A 108 -18.35 -37.62 16.53
N ALA A 109 -18.69 -37.93 17.79
CA ALA A 109 -19.90 -37.40 18.43
C ALA A 109 -19.81 -35.89 18.74
N SER A 110 -18.61 -35.40 19.08
CA SER A 110 -18.35 -33.97 19.28
C SER A 110 -17.93 -33.33 17.96
N LEU A 111 -18.47 -32.13 17.70
CA LEU A 111 -18.14 -31.30 16.54
C LEU A 111 -17.17 -30.15 16.89
N ASP A 112 -16.67 -30.14 18.12
CA ASP A 112 -15.78 -29.10 18.61
C ASP A 112 -14.34 -29.35 18.15
N GLY A 113 -13.69 -28.28 17.71
CA GLY A 113 -12.29 -28.30 17.30
C GLY A 113 -12.07 -28.75 15.84
N ALA A 114 -10.84 -29.20 15.58
CA ALA A 114 -10.39 -29.59 14.25
C ALA A 114 -9.55 -30.86 14.30
N TYR A 115 -9.31 -31.46 13.14
CA TYR A 115 -8.38 -32.58 13.03
C TYR A 115 -6.93 -32.10 12.97
N THR A 116 -6.01 -32.98 13.34
CA THR A 116 -4.56 -32.74 13.21
C THR A 116 -3.93 -33.75 12.26
N ILE A 117 -2.85 -33.37 11.60
CA ILE A 117 -2.13 -34.22 10.66
C ILE A 117 -1.31 -35.24 11.45
N LYS A 118 -1.45 -36.51 11.11
CA LYS A 118 -0.68 -37.62 11.70
C LYS A 118 0.32 -38.23 10.74
N THR A 119 -0.05 -38.36 9.46
CA THR A 119 0.80 -38.99 8.44
C THR A 119 0.80 -38.14 7.18
N MET A 120 1.91 -38.16 6.46
CA MET A 120 2.04 -37.56 5.14
C MET A 120 2.99 -38.41 4.29
N SER A 121 2.65 -38.63 3.04
CA SER A 121 3.52 -39.30 2.08
C SER A 121 3.37 -38.72 0.69
N VAL A 122 4.43 -38.81 -0.11
CA VAL A 122 4.43 -38.48 -1.54
C VAL A 122 4.75 -39.76 -2.31
N ASP A 123 3.86 -40.19 -3.18
CA ASP A 123 3.98 -41.42 -3.97
C ASP A 123 4.28 -42.68 -3.13
N GLY A 124 3.77 -42.71 -1.90
CA GLY A 124 3.95 -43.81 -0.95
C GLY A 124 5.18 -43.68 -0.05
N GLU A 125 6.11 -42.76 -0.35
CA GLU A 125 7.26 -42.48 0.50
C GLU A 125 6.86 -41.52 1.63
N GLN A 126 7.08 -41.94 2.89
CA GLN A 126 6.73 -41.13 4.06
C GLN A 126 7.52 -39.82 4.10
N GLN A 127 6.82 -38.72 4.35
CA GLN A 127 7.38 -37.40 4.61
C GLN A 127 7.13 -37.06 6.07
N PHE A 128 8.19 -36.97 6.87
CA PHE A 128 8.07 -36.77 8.33
C PHE A 128 8.07 -35.29 8.77
N ASP A 129 8.33 -34.35 7.86
CA ASP A 129 8.50 -32.94 8.21
C ASP A 129 7.46 -32.04 7.55
N LEU A 130 6.44 -31.64 8.30
CA LEU A 130 5.34 -30.77 7.86
C LEU A 130 5.77 -29.31 7.61
N THR A 131 7.00 -28.95 8.01
CA THR A 131 7.55 -27.60 7.82
C THR A 131 8.28 -27.45 6.49
N LYS A 132 8.55 -28.55 5.79
CA LYS A 132 9.32 -28.55 4.55
C LYS A 132 8.42 -28.66 3.32
N HIS A 133 8.81 -27.90 2.30
CA HIS A 133 8.26 -28.06 0.96
C HIS A 133 8.90 -29.26 0.25
N THR A 134 8.09 -30.03 -0.47
CA THR A 134 8.61 -30.95 -1.50
C THR A 134 9.10 -30.10 -2.66
N LEU A 135 10.39 -30.23 -3.00
CA LEU A 135 11.00 -29.41 -4.05
C LEU A 135 10.39 -29.78 -5.40
N ALA A 136 10.18 -28.78 -6.26
CA ALA A 136 9.62 -29.03 -7.60
C ALA A 136 10.45 -30.01 -8.43
N ALA A 137 11.78 -30.07 -8.19
CA ALA A 137 12.70 -30.99 -8.83
C ALA A 137 12.52 -32.47 -8.40
N GLN A 138 11.92 -32.71 -7.24
CA GLN A 138 11.64 -34.07 -6.73
C GLN A 138 10.35 -34.66 -7.30
N LEU A 139 9.50 -33.83 -7.93
CA LEU A 139 8.23 -34.26 -8.51
C LEU A 139 8.43 -34.83 -9.91
N LYS A 140 7.77 -35.97 -10.18
CA LYS A 140 7.71 -36.62 -11.49
C LYS A 140 7.21 -35.65 -12.54
N SER A 141 7.93 -35.57 -13.67
CA SER A 141 7.54 -34.81 -14.86
C SER A 141 6.30 -35.34 -15.55
N GLU A 142 6.08 -36.65 -15.49
CA GLU A 142 4.96 -37.32 -16.14
C GLU A 142 4.17 -38.14 -15.12
N GLY A 143 2.85 -38.19 -15.31
CA GLY A 143 1.92 -38.84 -14.39
C GLY A 143 1.65 -38.03 -13.10
N PRO A 144 0.72 -38.51 -12.26
CA PRO A 144 0.33 -37.81 -11.05
C PRO A 144 1.38 -38.00 -9.94
N ASN A 145 1.73 -36.91 -9.26
CA ASN A 145 2.42 -36.94 -7.97
C ASN A 145 1.36 -37.00 -6.86
N ILE A 146 1.33 -38.07 -6.08
CA ILE A 146 0.25 -38.33 -5.13
C ILE A 146 0.69 -37.96 -3.72
N PHE A 147 0.14 -36.87 -3.19
CA PHE A 147 0.26 -36.51 -1.79
C PHE A 147 -0.87 -37.19 -1.02
N GLU A 148 -0.53 -37.95 0.00
CA GLU A 148 -1.50 -38.62 0.87
C GLU A 148 -1.28 -38.21 2.32
N ILE A 149 -2.33 -37.65 2.94
CA ILE A 149 -2.29 -37.02 4.26
C ILE A 149 -3.34 -37.69 5.13
N GLY A 150 -2.91 -38.22 6.28
CA GLY A 150 -3.80 -38.83 7.26
C GLY A 150 -4.08 -37.88 8.40
N LEU A 151 -5.36 -37.61 8.63
CA LEU A 151 -5.83 -36.80 9.74
C LEU A 151 -6.30 -37.70 10.90
N ILE A 152 -6.07 -37.25 12.12
CA ILE A 152 -6.59 -37.87 13.35
C ILE A 152 -7.34 -36.85 14.18
N ASP A 153 -8.15 -37.36 15.11
CA ASP A 153 -8.85 -36.51 16.05
C ASP A 153 -7.85 -35.71 16.90
N ASN A 154 -8.00 -34.39 16.93
CA ASN A 154 -7.29 -33.55 17.88
C ASN A 154 -8.17 -33.39 19.13
N THR A 155 -7.65 -33.85 20.26
CA THR A 155 -8.31 -33.73 21.57
C THR A 155 -7.97 -32.44 22.28
N GLU A 156 -7.02 -31.65 21.74
CA GLU A 156 -6.65 -30.36 22.33
C GLU A 156 -7.71 -29.29 22.04
N ASN A 157 -8.11 -28.57 23.10
CA ASN A 157 -9.01 -27.44 22.98
C ASN A 157 -8.21 -26.22 22.50
N GLY A 158 -8.50 -25.75 21.27
CA GLY A 158 -7.88 -24.55 20.68
C GLY A 158 -8.29 -23.21 21.32
N GLY A 159 -9.09 -23.25 22.39
CA GLY A 159 -9.59 -22.09 23.11
C GLY A 159 -10.83 -21.45 22.48
N THR A 160 -11.42 -20.52 23.22
CA THR A 160 -12.58 -19.74 22.75
C THR A 160 -12.10 -18.44 22.13
N ALA A 161 -12.53 -18.14 20.90
CA ALA A 161 -12.30 -16.82 20.32
C ALA A 161 -13.00 -15.77 21.19
N LYS A 162 -12.28 -14.72 21.61
CA LYS A 162 -12.88 -13.62 22.37
C LYS A 162 -13.85 -12.87 21.47
N VAL A 163 -15.14 -12.95 21.78
CA VAL A 163 -16.17 -12.10 21.16
C VAL A 163 -16.24 -10.82 21.98
N THR A 164 -15.92 -9.69 21.37
CA THR A 164 -15.93 -8.37 22.01
C THR A 164 -17.29 -7.71 21.82
N LEU A 165 -17.65 -6.79 22.72
CA LEU A 165 -18.93 -6.07 22.64
C LEU A 165 -18.88 -4.99 21.55
N ASP A 166 -20.03 -4.58 21.02
CA ASP A 166 -20.12 -3.54 19.99
C ASP A 166 -19.45 -2.22 20.44
N SER A 167 -19.58 -1.88 21.73
CA SER A 167 -18.94 -0.74 22.37
C SER A 167 -17.40 -0.75 22.34
N ASP A 168 -16.79 -1.91 22.06
CA ASP A 168 -15.33 -2.06 21.93
C ASP A 168 -14.83 -1.82 20.49
N TYR A 169 -15.72 -1.69 19.50
CA TYR A 169 -15.39 -1.49 18.08
C TYR A 169 -15.25 -0.01 17.68
N TYR A 170 -14.99 0.89 18.63
CA TYR A 170 -14.69 2.27 18.27
C TYR A 170 -13.29 2.36 17.64
N GLY A 171 -13.23 2.63 16.34
CA GLY A 171 -12.00 2.98 15.63
C GLY A 171 -11.88 4.51 15.55
N PRO A 172 -10.95 5.15 16.28
CA PRO A 172 -10.83 6.60 16.23
C PRO A 172 -10.43 7.09 14.84
N ALA A 173 -10.98 8.23 14.42
CA ALA A 173 -10.56 8.91 13.20
C ALA A 173 -9.09 9.36 13.28
N MET A 174 -8.41 9.35 12.13
CA MET A 174 -7.05 9.85 11.97
C MET A 174 -6.96 11.32 12.39
N VAL A 175 -5.83 11.71 12.99
CA VAL A 175 -5.58 13.09 13.44
C VAL A 175 -5.45 14.01 12.22
N SER A 176 -6.06 15.19 12.28
CA SER A 176 -6.00 16.18 11.20
C SER A 176 -4.91 17.21 11.47
N LEU A 177 -3.67 16.83 11.11
CA LEU A 177 -2.51 17.71 11.22
C LEU A 177 -2.74 19.06 10.53
N ASN A 178 -2.39 20.15 11.21
CA ASN A 178 -2.46 21.49 10.65
C ASN A 178 -1.25 21.73 9.74
N MET A 179 -1.40 21.41 8.46
CA MET A 179 -0.40 21.67 7.43
C MET A 179 -0.91 22.77 6.50
N THR A 180 -0.36 23.97 6.60
CA THR A 180 -0.71 25.07 5.69
C THR A 180 -0.14 24.77 4.30
N PRO A 181 -0.86 25.06 3.19
CA PRO A 181 -0.30 24.94 1.85
C PRO A 181 1.03 25.71 1.72
N GLY A 182 2.10 25.02 1.31
CA GLY A 182 3.45 25.59 1.24
C GLY A 182 4.31 25.37 2.50
N ASN A 183 3.69 24.91 3.59
CA ASN A 183 4.38 24.45 4.80
C ASN A 183 4.15 22.95 4.98
N TRP A 184 4.90 22.15 4.20
CA TRP A 184 4.89 20.69 4.31
C TRP A 184 5.71 20.17 5.49
N ALA A 185 6.14 21.08 6.36
CA ALA A 185 7.09 20.84 7.40
C ALA A 185 6.54 21.27 8.75
N ALA A 186 6.93 20.54 9.80
CA ALA A 186 6.80 21.08 11.15
C ALA A 186 7.76 22.27 11.29
N THR A 187 7.40 23.27 12.10
CA THR A 187 8.20 24.48 12.31
C THR A 187 8.72 24.54 13.74
N LYS A 188 9.83 25.25 13.94
CA LYS A 188 10.28 25.62 15.27
C LYS A 188 9.50 26.82 15.80
N GLY A 189 9.09 26.76 17.06
CA GLY A 189 8.56 27.92 17.78
C GLY A 189 9.65 28.90 18.19
N ALA A 190 9.25 29.98 18.84
CA ALA A 190 10.16 30.96 19.43
C ALA A 190 11.04 30.36 20.54
N ASP A 191 10.62 29.23 21.12
CA ASP A 191 11.34 28.40 22.08
C ASP A 191 12.42 27.50 21.44
N GLY A 192 12.50 27.46 20.11
CA GLY A 192 13.44 26.62 19.36
C GLY A 192 13.04 25.15 19.31
N LEU A 193 11.84 24.78 19.77
CA LEU A 193 11.30 23.43 19.70
C LEU A 193 10.39 23.27 18.50
N VAL A 194 10.37 22.07 17.92
CA VAL A 194 9.44 21.71 16.86
C VAL A 194 8.03 21.56 17.45
N ASN A 195 7.11 22.36 16.91
CA ASN A 195 5.73 22.42 17.35
C ASN A 195 4.80 21.76 16.33
N LEU A 196 3.97 20.85 16.81
CA LEU A 196 2.90 20.23 16.05
C LEU A 196 1.56 20.81 16.50
N SER A 197 0.64 21.00 15.56
CA SER A 197 -0.75 21.33 15.87
C SER A 197 -1.70 20.57 14.94
N TRP A 198 -2.94 20.38 15.40
CA TRP A 198 -3.99 19.69 14.65
C TRP A 198 -5.35 20.35 14.91
N THR A 199 -6.24 20.23 13.93
CA THR A 199 -7.50 21.01 13.88
C THR A 199 -8.67 20.31 14.54
N ASP A 200 -8.61 19.00 14.71
CA ASP A 200 -9.70 18.17 15.22
C ASP A 200 -9.63 17.92 16.74
N GLY A 201 -8.67 18.54 17.43
CA GLY A 201 -8.51 18.46 18.88
C GLY A 201 -8.38 17.03 19.41
N THR A 202 -8.92 16.78 20.60
CA THR A 202 -8.95 15.46 21.23
C THR A 202 -10.40 15.10 21.55
N PRO A 203 -11.08 14.30 20.70
CA PRO A 203 -12.40 13.76 20.99
C PRO A 203 -12.44 13.06 22.36
N GLU A 204 -13.61 13.09 23.03
CA GLU A 204 -13.77 12.45 24.33
C GLU A 204 -13.37 10.97 24.29
N GLY A 205 -12.64 10.51 25.31
CA GLY A 205 -12.17 9.13 25.39
C GLY A 205 -11.02 8.81 24.45
N THR A 206 -10.33 9.82 23.91
CA THR A 206 -9.15 9.59 23.07
C THR A 206 -7.94 10.33 23.59
N THR A 207 -6.77 9.81 23.24
CA THR A 207 -5.47 10.47 23.44
C THR A 207 -4.62 10.31 22.20
N ILE A 208 -3.54 11.08 22.12
CA ILE A 208 -2.64 11.06 20.97
C ILE A 208 -1.29 10.47 21.38
N SER A 209 -0.78 9.59 20.52
CA SER A 209 0.62 9.16 20.52
C SER A 209 1.37 9.87 19.40
N VAL A 210 2.58 10.35 19.71
CA VAL A 210 3.45 11.05 18.76
C VAL A 210 4.64 10.16 18.45
N TYR A 211 4.90 9.97 17.16
CA TYR A 211 6.06 9.22 16.67
C TYR A 211 7.00 10.19 15.96
N ARG A 212 8.28 10.19 16.33
CA ARG A 212 9.37 10.90 15.67
C ARG A 212 10.28 9.89 14.98
N ASN A 213 10.46 10.01 13.67
CA ASN A 213 11.29 9.10 12.85
C ASN A 213 10.96 7.63 13.11
N GLY A 214 9.66 7.31 13.22
CA GLY A 214 9.15 5.95 13.48
C GLY A 214 9.16 5.51 14.95
N THR A 215 9.84 6.24 15.83
CA THR A 215 9.92 5.92 17.27
C THR A 215 8.88 6.71 18.05
N ARG A 216 8.14 6.05 18.95
CA ARG A 216 7.15 6.74 19.79
C ARG A 216 7.84 7.60 20.85
N VAL A 217 7.59 8.90 20.84
CA VAL A 217 8.23 9.88 21.74
C VAL A 217 7.26 10.50 22.76
N ALA A 218 5.95 10.41 22.51
CA ALA A 218 4.93 10.81 23.47
C ALA A 218 3.69 9.92 23.38
N THR A 219 2.96 9.82 24.48
CA THR A 219 1.68 9.10 24.62
C THR A 219 0.77 9.86 25.57
N GLY A 220 -0.54 9.70 25.44
CA GLY A 220 -1.47 10.37 26.36
C GLY A 220 -1.57 11.87 26.13
N VAL A 221 -1.13 12.35 24.95
CA VAL A 221 -1.21 13.78 24.62
C VAL A 221 -2.67 14.15 24.43
N THR A 222 -3.08 15.26 25.06
CA THR A 222 -4.42 15.84 24.99
C THR A 222 -4.33 17.27 24.45
N GLY A 223 -5.45 17.80 23.96
CA GLY A 223 -5.52 19.14 23.38
C GLY A 223 -5.40 19.16 21.85
N SER A 224 -4.77 20.21 21.31
CA SER A 224 -4.65 20.49 19.87
C SER A 224 -3.23 20.77 19.39
N ASN A 225 -2.24 20.63 20.27
CA ASN A 225 -0.84 20.87 19.96
C ASN A 225 0.10 20.07 20.86
N TRP A 226 1.34 19.90 20.40
CA TRP A 226 2.42 19.28 21.16
C TRP A 226 3.77 19.80 20.68
N SER A 227 4.64 20.12 21.63
CA SER A 227 6.02 20.55 21.38
C SER A 227 6.96 19.39 21.68
N ASP A 228 7.93 19.13 20.80
CA ASP A 228 8.93 18.10 21.05
C ASP A 228 10.04 18.62 21.96
N PRO A 229 10.09 18.21 23.26
CA PRO A 229 11.07 18.74 24.21
C PRO A 229 12.52 18.41 23.82
N ASP A 230 12.73 17.35 23.04
CA ASP A 230 14.04 16.88 22.63
C ASP A 230 14.49 17.48 21.29
N SER A 231 13.65 18.26 20.60
CA SER A 231 13.95 18.81 19.26
C SER A 231 14.83 20.07 19.26
N ASN A 232 15.30 20.47 20.44
CA ASN A 232 16.18 21.64 20.59
C ASN A 232 17.54 21.39 19.89
N ALA A 233 18.18 22.48 19.46
CA ALA A 233 19.45 22.41 18.73
C ALA A 233 20.64 21.86 19.56
N ALA A 234 20.53 21.88 20.88
CA ALA A 234 21.57 21.38 21.78
C ALA A 234 21.55 19.85 21.93
N ASN A 235 20.44 19.18 21.56
CA ASN A 235 20.34 17.73 21.63
C ASN A 235 20.97 17.07 20.40
N PRO A 236 22.13 16.38 20.52
CA PRO A 236 22.79 15.76 19.38
C PRO A 236 21.97 14.64 18.75
N GLY A 237 21.05 14.04 19.52
CA GLY A 237 20.14 13.00 19.04
C GLY A 237 19.08 13.49 18.07
N THR A 238 18.87 14.80 17.93
CA THR A 238 17.84 15.39 17.06
C THR A 238 18.34 16.53 16.19
N SER A 239 19.45 17.18 16.55
CA SER A 239 19.96 18.38 15.85
C SER A 239 20.59 18.09 14.48
N ASN A 240 21.06 16.86 14.24
CA ASN A 240 21.74 16.46 13.00
C ASN A 240 20.88 15.57 12.09
N GLN A 241 19.56 15.70 12.15
CA GLN A 241 18.66 14.95 11.28
C GLN A 241 17.34 15.69 11.03
N ALA A 242 16.63 15.27 9.97
CA ALA A 242 15.25 15.68 9.79
C ALA A 242 14.37 15.00 10.84
N LEU A 243 13.40 15.72 11.38
CA LEU A 243 12.49 15.24 12.42
C LEU A 243 11.10 15.09 11.81
N CYS A 244 10.74 13.87 11.43
CA CYS A 244 9.45 13.54 10.83
C CYS A 244 8.48 13.00 11.87
N TYR A 245 7.34 13.65 12.00
CA TYR A 245 6.33 13.33 13.01
C TYR A 245 5.07 12.76 12.39
N SER A 246 4.62 11.63 12.94
CA SER A 246 3.30 11.06 12.67
C SER A 246 2.53 10.92 13.97
N LEU A 247 1.23 11.20 13.92
CA LEU A 247 0.33 11.07 15.08
C LEU A 247 -0.61 9.88 14.90
N GLU A 248 -0.98 9.30 16.03
CA GLU A 248 -1.92 8.19 16.12
C GLU A 248 -2.91 8.52 17.23
N ARG A 249 -4.20 8.47 16.91
CA ARG A 249 -5.24 8.63 17.92
C ARG A 249 -5.54 7.28 18.52
N GLN A 250 -5.57 7.21 19.84
CA GLN A 250 -5.85 6.00 20.58
C GLN A 250 -7.10 6.19 21.43
N TYR A 251 -8.02 5.23 21.37
CA TYR A 251 -9.15 5.18 22.30
C TYR A 251 -8.70 4.72 23.69
N ASP A 252 -9.17 5.37 24.74
CA ASP A 252 -8.73 5.12 26.12
C ASP A 252 -9.54 4.01 26.83
N ARG A 253 -10.65 3.57 26.24
CA ARG A 253 -11.52 2.49 26.73
C ARG A 253 -11.47 1.23 25.85
N GLY A 254 -12.09 0.16 26.33
CA GLY A 254 -12.32 -1.07 25.57
C GLY A 254 -11.03 -1.72 25.05
N LEU A 255 -11.01 -2.07 23.77
CA LEU A 255 -9.86 -2.67 23.08
C LEU A 255 -8.73 -1.69 22.78
N ARG A 256 -8.90 -0.40 23.10
CA ARG A 256 -7.91 0.66 22.89
C ARG A 256 -7.43 0.73 21.43
N ASN A 257 -8.36 0.61 20.50
CA ASN A 257 -8.08 0.70 19.07
C ASN A 257 -7.40 2.03 18.73
N VAL A 258 -6.60 1.99 17.68
CA VAL A 258 -5.86 3.14 17.18
C VAL A 258 -6.30 3.50 15.77
N SER A 259 -6.18 4.79 15.44
CA SER A 259 -6.36 5.28 14.08
C SER A 259 -5.19 4.83 13.20
N GLN A 260 -5.36 4.97 11.88
CA GLN A 260 -4.20 5.05 11.00
C GLN A 260 -3.32 6.24 11.42
N ARG A 261 -2.01 6.11 11.22
CA ARG A 261 -1.06 7.18 11.51
C ARG A 261 -1.20 8.31 10.49
N THR A 262 -0.93 9.53 10.92
CA THR A 262 -0.90 10.66 9.99
C THR A 262 0.21 10.51 8.95
N ASN A 263 0.01 11.12 7.78
CA ASN A 263 1.13 11.44 6.91
C ASN A 263 2.19 12.20 7.71
N PRO A 264 3.48 11.90 7.52
CA PRO A 264 4.52 12.51 8.32
C PRO A 264 4.66 14.00 7.99
N ALA A 265 4.69 14.84 9.03
CA ALA A 265 5.09 16.24 8.92
C ALA A 265 6.54 16.36 9.40
N CYS A 266 7.44 16.83 8.54
CA CYS A 266 8.88 16.80 8.81
C CYS A 266 9.46 18.18 9.02
N TYR A 267 10.11 18.42 10.15
CA TYR A 267 11.04 19.54 10.28
C TYR A 267 12.38 19.16 9.62
N TRP A 268 12.75 19.89 8.57
CA TRP A 268 13.94 19.58 7.78
C TRP A 268 15.20 20.30 8.27
N GLY A 269 15.11 21.13 9.31
CA GLY A 269 16.18 22.02 9.75
C GLY A 269 16.12 23.40 9.07
N ASP A 270 16.76 24.39 9.70
CA ASP A 270 16.72 25.77 9.24
C ASP A 270 17.46 25.92 7.90
N SER A 271 16.87 26.70 6.99
CA SER A 271 17.43 27.01 5.66
C SER A 271 17.83 25.77 4.82
N ARG A 272 17.20 24.61 5.05
CA ARG A 272 17.42 23.38 4.28
C ARG A 272 16.39 23.14 3.18
N LEU A 273 15.31 23.91 3.16
CA LEU A 273 14.30 23.89 2.12
C LEU A 273 14.47 25.13 1.23
N THR A 274 14.45 24.92 -0.08
CA THR A 274 14.33 25.99 -1.07
C THR A 274 13.19 25.66 -2.01
N PHE A 275 12.32 26.63 -2.25
CA PHE A 275 11.18 26.48 -3.14
C PHE A 275 11.37 27.43 -4.33
N LEU A 276 11.37 26.87 -5.53
CA LEU A 276 11.23 27.67 -6.75
C LEU A 276 9.81 27.44 -7.26
N GLY A 277 9.00 28.49 -7.34
CA GLY A 277 7.63 28.39 -7.81
C GLY A 277 7.56 28.01 -9.29
N ALA A 278 6.38 27.59 -9.75
CA ALA A 278 6.15 27.15 -11.13
C ALA A 278 6.74 28.12 -12.18
N PHE A 279 6.57 29.43 -11.95
CA PHE A 279 6.95 30.46 -12.92
C PHE A 279 8.44 30.85 -12.88
N ASN A 280 9.23 30.23 -11.99
CA ASN A 280 10.68 30.22 -12.13
C ASN A 280 11.16 29.28 -13.24
N ALA A 281 10.29 28.45 -13.79
CA ALA A 281 10.58 27.65 -14.98
C ALA A 281 10.18 28.33 -16.28
N THR A 282 10.94 28.03 -17.33
CA THR A 282 10.53 28.22 -18.73
C THR A 282 10.04 26.91 -19.32
N ASN A 283 8.99 26.93 -20.14
CA ASN A 283 8.58 25.80 -20.98
C ASN A 283 9.01 26.07 -22.43
N ASN A 284 9.62 25.08 -23.10
CA ASN A 284 9.96 25.22 -24.52
C ASN A 284 8.71 25.22 -25.42
N SER A 285 7.60 24.61 -24.97
CA SER A 285 6.35 24.40 -25.72
C SER A 285 6.57 23.67 -27.06
N VAL A 286 5.70 22.73 -27.39
CA VAL A 286 5.79 21.95 -28.65
C VAL A 286 4.46 21.95 -29.38
N PRO A 287 4.43 21.65 -30.71
CA PRO A 287 3.17 21.50 -31.43
C PRO A 287 2.23 20.51 -30.74
N GLY A 288 0.97 20.92 -30.54
CA GLY A 288 -0.02 20.11 -29.81
C GLY A 288 0.11 20.16 -28.28
N SER A 289 0.98 21.02 -27.74
CA SER A 289 0.97 21.33 -26.31
C SER A 289 -0.37 21.94 -25.91
N VAL A 290 -0.92 21.44 -24.81
CA VAL A 290 -2.07 22.03 -24.11
C VAL A 290 -1.66 22.68 -22.79
N THR A 291 -0.35 22.71 -22.51
CA THR A 291 0.20 23.26 -21.28
C THR A 291 -0.19 24.72 -21.17
N ARG A 292 -0.74 25.11 -20.02
CA ARG A 292 -1.02 26.50 -19.71
C ARG A 292 -0.29 26.93 -18.45
N ARG A 293 0.08 28.20 -18.42
CA ARG A 293 0.45 28.87 -17.18
C ARG A 293 -0.85 29.19 -16.43
N ALA A 294 -0.99 28.65 -15.22
CA ALA A 294 -2.22 28.75 -14.44
C ALA A 294 -1.94 29.47 -13.12
N ASP A 295 -2.58 30.63 -12.93
CA ASP A 295 -2.52 31.40 -11.70
C ASP A 295 -3.62 30.90 -10.74
N ASP A 296 -3.22 30.45 -9.55
CA ASP A 296 -4.09 29.96 -8.47
C ASP A 296 -5.11 28.86 -8.86
N GLU A 297 -4.87 28.14 -9.96
CA GLU A 297 -5.73 27.02 -10.34
C GLU A 297 -5.57 25.88 -9.33
N HIS A 298 -6.67 25.52 -8.68
CA HIS A 298 -6.71 24.59 -7.54
C HIS A 298 -5.86 25.04 -6.33
N GLY A 299 -5.80 26.35 -6.09
CA GLY A 299 -5.17 26.93 -4.90
C GLY A 299 -3.65 27.08 -4.99
N ARG A 300 -3.07 26.97 -6.20
CA ARG A 300 -1.63 27.15 -6.42
C ARG A 300 -1.28 27.51 -7.87
N ASN A 301 -0.31 28.41 -8.01
CA ASN A 301 0.33 28.70 -9.29
C ASN A 301 1.03 27.48 -9.89
N SER A 302 0.73 27.14 -11.14
CA SER A 302 1.27 25.94 -11.78
C SER A 302 1.42 26.03 -13.30
N TRP A 303 2.20 25.11 -13.85
CA TRP A 303 2.09 24.70 -15.25
C TRP A 303 1.04 23.58 -15.32
N ALA A 304 -0.17 23.94 -15.74
CA ALA A 304 -1.29 23.00 -15.78
C ALA A 304 -1.30 22.17 -17.06
N ASP A 305 -1.78 20.93 -16.95
CA ASP A 305 -1.82 19.93 -18.02
C ASP A 305 -0.47 19.67 -18.71
N TRP A 306 0.64 19.85 -17.98
CA TRP A 306 1.98 19.75 -18.55
C TRP A 306 2.40 18.31 -18.83
N GLY A 307 3.09 18.11 -19.96
CA GLY A 307 3.76 16.84 -20.28
C GLY A 307 3.48 16.31 -21.67
N THR A 308 3.24 17.16 -22.67
CA THR A 308 3.19 16.72 -24.07
C THR A 308 4.59 16.20 -24.48
N PRO A 309 4.71 15.08 -25.23
CA PRO A 309 6.00 14.56 -25.66
C PRO A 309 6.88 15.62 -26.35
N GLY A 310 8.10 15.77 -25.85
CA GLY A 310 9.06 16.79 -26.31
C GLY A 310 9.04 18.11 -25.53
N GLU A 311 8.04 18.33 -24.66
CA GLU A 311 8.07 19.46 -23.73
C GLU A 311 9.12 19.29 -22.64
N VAL A 312 9.72 20.42 -22.26
CA VAL A 312 10.73 20.51 -21.21
C VAL A 312 10.49 21.76 -20.37
N LEU A 313 10.24 21.56 -19.07
CA LEU A 313 10.33 22.62 -18.07
C LEU A 313 11.78 22.77 -17.63
N THR A 314 12.28 24.01 -17.62
CA THR A 314 13.67 24.31 -17.25
C THR A 314 13.70 25.30 -16.10
N PHE A 315 14.33 24.91 -14.99
CA PHE A 315 14.63 25.76 -13.84
C PHE A 315 16.14 26.03 -13.76
N THR A 316 16.53 27.11 -13.12
CA THR A 316 17.94 27.38 -12.75
C THR A 316 18.05 27.48 -11.24
N PHE A 317 19.11 26.89 -10.68
CA PHE A 317 19.36 26.92 -9.25
C PHE A 317 20.86 27.06 -8.95
N THR A 318 21.19 27.95 -8.01
CA THR A 318 22.53 28.12 -7.47
C THR A 318 22.45 27.89 -5.96
N PRO A 319 23.01 26.79 -5.41
CA PRO A 319 22.97 26.53 -4.00
C PRO A 319 23.81 27.55 -3.24
N THR A 320 23.32 27.95 -2.07
CA THR A 320 24.04 28.80 -1.11
C THR A 320 24.89 27.99 -0.14
N ILE A 321 24.73 26.66 -0.10
CA ILE A 321 25.52 25.77 0.73
C ILE A 321 25.76 24.47 -0.05
N SER A 322 27.00 23.98 -0.03
CA SER A 322 27.31 22.67 -0.63
C SER A 322 26.63 21.54 0.14
N GLY A 323 26.25 20.45 -0.53
CA GLY A 323 25.69 19.28 0.13
C GLY A 323 24.89 18.38 -0.80
N THR A 324 24.27 17.35 -0.22
CA THR A 324 23.34 16.46 -0.95
C THR A 324 21.94 17.06 -0.93
N TYR A 325 21.32 17.19 -2.10
CA TYR A 325 19.97 17.71 -2.29
C TYR A 325 19.03 16.63 -2.85
N ASP A 326 17.85 16.52 -2.26
CA ASP A 326 16.70 15.85 -2.88
C ASP A 326 15.85 16.91 -3.61
N ILE A 327 15.68 16.77 -4.92
CA ILE A 327 14.89 17.66 -5.78
C ILE A 327 13.56 16.95 -6.11
N LEU A 328 12.44 17.60 -5.79
CA LEU A 328 11.09 17.05 -5.95
C LEU A 328 10.20 18.04 -6.71
N LEU A 329 9.15 17.51 -7.36
CA LEU A 329 8.11 18.31 -8.00
C LEU A 329 6.85 18.31 -7.14
N PRO A 330 6.44 19.46 -6.58
CA PRO A 330 5.07 19.62 -6.10
C PRO A 330 4.12 19.50 -7.29
N TYR A 331 3.13 18.60 -7.21
CA TYR A 331 2.28 18.30 -8.36
C TYR A 331 0.81 18.10 -7.99
N GLY A 332 -0.04 18.32 -8.98
CA GLY A 332 -1.44 17.91 -8.99
C GLY A 332 -1.68 16.87 -10.08
N ASN A 333 -2.39 15.79 -9.76
CA ASN A 333 -2.79 14.79 -10.74
C ASN A 333 -4.10 14.13 -10.32
N ASN A 334 -5.22 14.52 -10.92
CA ASN A 334 -6.50 13.83 -10.73
C ASN A 334 -7.13 13.47 -12.09
N PHE A 335 -6.30 13.00 -13.03
CA PHE A 335 -6.78 12.48 -14.31
C PHE A 335 -7.48 11.11 -14.19
N ASN A 336 -7.30 10.42 -13.05
CA ASN A 336 -7.93 9.16 -12.72
C ASN A 336 -7.90 8.93 -11.20
N ASN A 337 -8.50 7.83 -10.73
CA ASN A 337 -8.55 7.45 -9.31
C ASN A 337 -7.16 6.97 -8.81
N PRO A 338 -6.77 7.29 -7.56
CA PRO A 338 -5.60 6.69 -6.87
C PRO A 338 -5.47 5.16 -6.92
N THR A 339 -6.54 4.41 -7.19
CA THR A 339 -6.52 2.94 -7.28
C THR A 339 -5.93 2.40 -8.59
N THR A 340 -5.54 3.25 -9.54
CA THR A 340 -4.95 2.85 -10.82
C THR A 340 -3.67 3.63 -11.13
N GLY A 341 -2.75 3.00 -11.87
CA GLY A 341 -1.50 3.60 -12.33
C GLY A 341 -1.49 4.06 -13.80
N ILE A 342 -2.59 3.88 -14.54
CA ILE A 342 -2.61 4.06 -16.01
C ILE A 342 -2.11 5.44 -16.44
N THR A 343 -2.62 6.50 -15.80
CA THR A 343 -2.27 7.90 -16.09
C THR A 343 -1.45 8.55 -14.97
N ALA A 344 -0.76 7.74 -14.14
CA ALA A 344 0.17 8.28 -13.17
C ALA A 344 1.24 9.10 -13.90
N GLY A 345 1.58 10.27 -13.38
CA GLY A 345 2.58 11.13 -13.98
C GLY A 345 3.94 10.46 -13.88
N VAL A 346 4.60 10.22 -15.01
CA VAL A 346 5.97 9.71 -15.04
C VAL A 346 6.82 10.62 -15.90
N LYS A 347 7.87 11.19 -15.32
CA LYS A 347 8.70 12.21 -15.96
C LYS A 347 10.17 11.90 -15.76
N GLN A 348 11.02 12.52 -16.56
CA GLN A 348 12.46 12.44 -16.38
C GLN A 348 12.99 13.80 -15.94
N MET A 349 13.76 13.81 -14.86
CA MET A 349 14.49 14.98 -14.40
C MET A 349 15.98 14.80 -14.63
N GLU A 350 16.62 15.84 -15.15
CA GLU A 350 18.07 15.94 -15.35
C GLU A 350 18.59 17.21 -14.70
N VAL A 351 19.72 17.11 -14.02
CA VAL A 351 20.47 18.25 -13.47
C VAL A 351 21.74 18.39 -14.28
N VAL A 352 21.92 19.57 -14.87
CA VAL A 352 22.99 19.86 -15.82
C VAL A 352 23.87 20.98 -15.28
N GLN A 353 25.18 20.82 -15.39
CA GLN A 353 26.17 21.84 -15.11
C GLN A 353 26.98 22.10 -16.39
N GLY A 354 26.82 23.28 -17.01
CA GLY A 354 27.40 23.53 -18.33
C GLY A 354 26.83 22.57 -19.38
N THR A 355 27.67 21.66 -19.91
CA THR A 355 27.26 20.61 -20.84
C THR A 355 27.01 19.26 -20.18
N ASP A 356 27.39 19.11 -18.91
CA ASP A 356 27.47 17.81 -18.25
C ASP A 356 26.21 17.53 -17.44
N THR A 357 25.57 16.39 -17.67
CA THR A 357 24.47 15.91 -16.82
C THR A 357 25.06 15.29 -15.56
N VAL A 358 24.93 15.99 -14.43
CA VAL A 358 25.49 15.57 -13.13
C VAL A 358 24.56 14.65 -12.35
N ALA A 359 23.26 14.63 -12.68
CA ALA A 359 22.31 13.66 -12.14
C ALA A 359 21.10 13.51 -13.06
N LYS A 360 20.46 12.34 -13.00
CA LYS A 360 19.28 11.98 -13.80
C LYS A 360 18.43 10.96 -13.05
N SER A 361 17.12 11.15 -13.04
CA SER A 361 16.19 10.21 -12.40
C SER A 361 14.81 10.24 -13.06
N VAL A 362 14.07 9.14 -12.88
CA VAL A 362 12.65 9.06 -13.22
C VAL A 362 11.82 9.47 -12.00
N LEU A 363 10.89 10.38 -12.23
CA LEU A 363 9.97 10.90 -11.23
C LEU A 363 8.60 10.28 -11.41
N VAL A 364 8.00 9.82 -10.31
CA VAL A 364 6.65 9.26 -10.29
C VAL A 364 5.73 10.16 -9.48
N MET A 365 4.54 10.42 -10.03
CA MET A 365 3.51 11.32 -9.52
C MET A 365 2.13 10.63 -9.61
N PRO A 366 1.79 9.77 -8.63
CA PRO A 366 0.52 9.03 -8.59
C PRO A 366 -0.71 9.95 -8.60
N HIS A 367 -1.88 9.40 -8.92
CA HIS A 367 -3.12 10.17 -8.80
C HIS A 367 -3.40 10.56 -7.34
N LEU A 368 -4.04 11.72 -7.20
CA LEU A 368 -4.52 12.30 -5.94
C LEU A 368 -6.05 12.24 -5.95
N LEU A 369 -6.66 12.32 -4.76
CA LEU A 369 -8.12 12.15 -4.62
C LEU A 369 -8.93 13.23 -5.35
N ASN A 370 -8.37 14.43 -5.47
CA ASN A 370 -8.95 15.55 -6.19
C ASN A 370 -7.85 16.55 -6.55
N TRP A 371 -8.20 17.57 -7.33
CA TRP A 371 -7.25 18.57 -7.81
C TRP A 371 -6.79 19.59 -6.75
N THR A 372 -7.51 19.75 -5.63
CA THR A 372 -7.12 20.71 -4.58
C THR A 372 -6.06 20.13 -3.64
N ILE A 373 -5.83 18.82 -3.68
CA ILE A 373 -4.72 18.16 -3.00
C ILE A 373 -3.49 18.21 -3.88
N TRP A 374 -2.35 18.57 -3.27
CA TRP A 374 -1.05 18.60 -3.92
C TRP A 374 -0.12 17.57 -3.29
N GLY A 375 0.51 16.76 -4.13
CA GLY A 375 1.52 15.78 -3.73
C GLY A 375 2.95 16.25 -4.02
N GLU A 376 3.91 15.40 -3.71
CA GLU A 376 5.30 15.53 -4.14
C GLU A 376 5.74 14.29 -4.90
N SER A 377 6.48 14.47 -5.98
CA SER A 377 7.05 13.36 -6.73
C SER A 377 8.04 12.55 -5.89
N THR A 378 8.45 11.38 -6.40
CA THR A 378 9.71 10.78 -5.94
C THR A 378 10.88 11.78 -6.13
N PRO A 379 11.92 11.74 -5.27
CA PRO A 379 13.04 12.68 -5.36
C PRO A 379 14.09 12.24 -6.39
N LEU A 380 14.74 13.23 -7.02
CA LEU A 380 16.07 13.07 -7.61
C LEU A 380 17.11 13.52 -6.57
N GLN A 381 18.08 12.66 -6.27
CA GLN A 381 19.18 13.00 -5.37
C GLN A 381 20.42 13.45 -6.15
N VAL A 382 21.06 14.54 -5.73
CA VAL A 382 22.26 15.09 -6.37
C VAL A 382 23.15 15.82 -5.36
N LYS A 383 24.47 15.75 -5.54
CA LYS A 383 25.41 16.59 -4.79
C LYS A 383 25.62 17.91 -5.53
N LEU A 384 25.34 19.03 -4.85
CA LEU A 384 25.49 20.36 -5.40
C LEU A 384 26.56 21.13 -4.64
N VAL A 385 27.30 21.97 -5.37
CA VAL A 385 28.39 22.81 -4.85
C VAL A 385 27.95 24.26 -4.80
N GLU A 386 28.16 24.90 -3.65
CA GLU A 386 27.88 26.31 -3.39
C GLU A 386 28.37 27.24 -4.51
N GLY A 387 27.55 28.21 -4.87
CA GLY A 387 27.88 29.24 -5.86
C GLY A 387 27.90 28.76 -7.31
N ARG A 388 27.79 27.46 -7.59
CA ARG A 388 27.72 26.93 -8.96
C ARG A 388 26.27 26.94 -9.48
N SER A 389 26.07 27.43 -10.70
CA SER A 389 24.77 27.42 -11.34
C SER A 389 24.48 26.06 -11.99
N TYR A 390 23.29 25.52 -11.75
CA TYR A 390 22.79 24.29 -12.33
C TYR A 390 21.48 24.55 -13.08
N THR A 391 21.31 23.87 -14.21
CA THR A 391 20.06 23.84 -14.97
C THR A 391 19.33 22.54 -14.67
N ILE A 392 18.09 22.62 -14.19
CA ILE A 392 17.24 21.47 -13.89
C ILE A 392 16.20 21.36 -14.99
N ARG A 393 16.23 20.27 -15.76
CA ARG A 393 15.32 20.01 -16.88
C ARG A 393 14.37 18.89 -16.50
N VAL A 394 13.07 19.13 -16.65
CA VAL A 394 12.03 18.11 -16.48
C VAL A 394 11.38 17.89 -17.83
N SER A 395 11.37 16.65 -18.29
CA SER A 395 10.86 16.26 -19.61
C SER A 395 9.86 15.12 -19.49
N ASP A 396 9.07 14.91 -20.55
CA ASP A 396 8.18 13.77 -20.63
C ASP A 396 8.93 12.43 -20.56
N TYR A 397 8.24 11.40 -20.09
CA TYR A 397 8.67 10.00 -20.11
C TYR A 397 7.47 9.11 -20.42
N TYR A 398 7.58 7.79 -20.33
CA TYR A 398 6.44 6.90 -20.55
C TYR A 398 5.81 6.46 -19.23
N ASN A 399 4.48 6.47 -19.16
CA ASN A 399 3.69 5.79 -18.13
C ASN A 399 2.93 4.62 -18.74
N MET A 400 2.06 3.97 -17.96
CA MET A 400 1.30 2.81 -18.42
C MET A 400 0.36 3.11 -19.60
N SER A 401 -0.12 4.34 -19.77
CA SER A 401 -0.98 4.73 -20.91
C SER A 401 -0.28 4.67 -22.27
N TYR A 402 1.06 4.58 -22.30
CA TYR A 402 1.84 4.44 -23.53
C TYR A 402 1.91 2.98 -24.00
N LEU A 403 1.53 2.03 -23.14
CA LEU A 403 1.61 0.61 -23.44
C LEU A 403 0.41 0.19 -24.29
N ALA A 404 0.67 -0.46 -25.43
CA ALA A 404 -0.38 -0.95 -26.34
C ALA A 404 -1.39 -1.89 -25.66
N SER A 405 -0.97 -2.63 -24.62
CA SER A 405 -1.85 -3.49 -23.83
C SER A 405 -2.98 -2.73 -23.11
N ASN A 406 -2.80 -1.43 -22.88
CA ASN A 406 -3.78 -0.58 -22.21
C ASN A 406 -4.68 0.18 -23.18
N ALA A 407 -4.55 -0.01 -24.50
CA ALA A 407 -5.39 0.68 -25.50
C ALA A 407 -6.90 0.38 -25.35
N LEU A 408 -7.25 -0.77 -24.78
CA LEU A 408 -8.63 -1.17 -24.51
C LEU A 408 -9.16 -0.71 -23.14
N TYR A 409 -8.36 0.04 -22.38
CA TYR A 409 -8.80 0.59 -21.10
C TYR A 409 -9.89 1.63 -21.34
N GLY A 410 -11.05 1.48 -20.68
CA GLY A 410 -12.21 2.35 -20.91
C GLY A 410 -12.09 3.75 -20.29
N GLY A 411 -11.10 4.00 -19.44
CA GLY A 411 -10.88 5.29 -18.78
C GLY A 411 -9.80 6.15 -19.44
N SER A 412 -9.45 7.25 -18.77
CA SER A 412 -8.35 8.14 -19.17
C SER A 412 -7.07 7.35 -19.44
N GLY A 413 -6.38 7.65 -20.55
CA GLY A 413 -5.14 6.97 -20.93
C GLY A 413 -5.32 5.66 -21.71
N GLY A 414 -6.55 5.26 -22.04
CA GLY A 414 -6.80 4.09 -22.90
C GLY A 414 -6.79 4.43 -24.39
N ALA A 415 -7.76 5.21 -24.85
CA ALA A 415 -7.89 5.57 -26.27
C ALA A 415 -6.71 6.39 -26.82
N ALA A 416 -6.04 7.16 -25.96
CA ALA A 416 -4.82 7.88 -26.27
C ALA A 416 -3.94 7.97 -25.01
N PRO A 417 -2.60 7.96 -25.15
CA PRO A 417 -1.71 8.15 -24.01
C PRO A 417 -1.99 9.47 -23.29
N LEU A 418 -2.00 9.40 -21.96
CA LEU A 418 -2.18 10.54 -21.07
C LEU A 418 -1.18 10.46 -19.92
N ASN A 419 -0.15 11.27 -20.03
CA ASN A 419 0.87 11.47 -19.00
C ASN A 419 1.01 12.97 -18.76
N ARG A 420 -0.03 13.58 -18.19
CA ARG A 420 -0.06 15.02 -17.89
C ARG A 420 -0.16 15.22 -16.39
N VAL A 421 0.39 16.32 -15.90
CA VAL A 421 0.37 16.71 -14.49
C VAL A 421 0.39 18.23 -14.37
N ASN A 422 -0.18 18.76 -13.28
CA ASN A 422 0.05 20.15 -12.90
C ASN A 422 1.36 20.22 -12.12
N ILE A 423 2.31 21.06 -12.55
CA ILE A 423 3.60 21.25 -11.85
C ILE A 423 3.61 22.60 -11.12
N GLY A 424 3.70 22.56 -9.80
CA GLY A 424 3.71 23.76 -8.94
C GLY A 424 5.08 24.42 -8.77
N GLY A 425 6.15 23.81 -9.29
CA GLY A 425 7.53 24.29 -9.15
C GLY A 425 8.52 23.17 -8.86
N ILE A 426 9.59 23.49 -8.15
CA ILE A 426 10.52 22.50 -7.56
C ILE A 426 10.76 22.79 -6.08
N THR A 427 10.87 21.73 -5.30
CA THR A 427 11.33 21.77 -3.91
C THR A 427 12.72 21.16 -3.85
N LEU A 428 13.69 21.90 -3.32
CA LEU A 428 15.04 21.41 -3.06
C LEU A 428 15.21 21.23 -1.55
N ARG A 429 15.58 20.02 -1.14
CA ARG A 429 15.79 19.65 0.27
C ARG A 429 17.24 19.26 0.49
N ARG A 430 18.00 20.08 1.22
CA ARG A 430 19.38 19.76 1.59
C ARG A 430 19.40 18.76 2.75
N ARG A 431 19.92 17.57 2.50
CA ARG A 431 20.08 16.51 3.50
C ARG A 431 21.10 16.89 4.56
N PHE A 432 20.96 16.28 5.74
CA PHE A 432 22.02 16.28 6.73
C PHE A 432 23.16 15.42 6.17
N ASP A 433 24.36 15.99 6.14
CA ASP A 433 25.57 15.35 5.61
C ASP A 433 26.31 14.59 6.71
#